data_AF-A0A966D7B2-F1
#
_entry.id   AF-A0A966D7B2-F1
#
_cell.length_a   1.000
_cell.length_b   1.000
_cell.length_c   1.000
_cell.angle_alpha   90.00
_cell.angle_beta   90.00
_cell.angle_gamma   90.00
#
_symmetry.space_group_name_H-M   'P 1'
#
loop_
_entity.id
_entity.type
_entity.pdbx_description
1 polymer ?
#
loop_
_entity_poly.entity_id
_entity_poly.type
_entity_poly.pdbx_seq_one_letter_code
_entity_poly.pdbx_strand_id
1 'polypeptide(L)'
;DFNFIIDGQQRITTLIIFLVAIRNYLYSINDEDKAKEIHNDFIEKGGILKNKVSKLIVNKYDNSFFDKYIIKHNPTILNLKLNELSTGQKNLFSAYKYFFDKIKSLETFDAIRNYLEIVLDRTYLISIEVYDEEQAYLVFETLNARGLDLSASELIKNNIYAQAAKLNILDDISSSWDSINIRLGNQNIISFLKNYVTTHNKEGIVREKQLFKHLKNLTKLSSDVKSFVEELEIEAEVYNNLIEPTFDYWKNNDLVETINNIKLLNLKTCYPLLLSIGVNNKIKIQDKLSICKLIENLGFKYNVILNLNPNELEKKYATWSFKVRNNLIKIKELKKEISSFFPKVEDFVEAFSEKQIKQNKIA
;
A
#
# COMPACT_ATOMS: atom_id res chain seq x y z
N ASP A 1 26.23 -13.06 -3.91
CA ASP A 1 24.77 -13.06 -3.72
C ASP A 1 24.33 -11.69 -3.24
N PHE A 2 23.15 -11.26 -3.68
CA PHE A 2 22.51 -10.00 -3.29
C PHE A 2 21.30 -10.32 -2.41
N ASN A 3 21.08 -9.51 -1.37
CA ASN A 3 19.87 -9.58 -0.55
C ASN A 3 18.86 -8.54 -1.03
N PHE A 4 17.58 -8.91 -1.11
CA PHE A 4 16.51 -7.98 -1.40
C PHE A 4 16.13 -7.23 -0.12
N ILE A 5 16.25 -5.91 -0.14
CA ILE A 5 15.98 -5.05 1.02
C ILE A 5 14.55 -4.56 0.91
N ILE A 6 13.71 -4.86 1.89
CA ILE A 6 12.29 -4.47 1.87
C ILE A 6 12.07 -3.13 2.56
N ASP A 7 12.71 -2.93 3.70
CA ASP A 7 12.73 -1.66 4.42
C ASP A 7 14.16 -1.14 4.64
N GLY A 8 14.32 0.17 4.75
CA GLY A 8 15.61 0.83 4.91
C GLY A 8 16.34 1.11 3.59
N GLN A 9 15.71 0.84 2.44
CA GLN A 9 16.28 1.15 1.11
C GLN A 9 16.72 2.61 1.00
N GLN A 10 15.87 3.55 1.43
CA GLN A 10 16.19 4.98 1.38
C GLN A 10 17.36 5.34 2.30
N ARG A 11 17.42 4.76 3.50
CA ARG A 11 18.50 4.99 4.48
C ARG A 11 19.84 4.51 3.92
N ILE A 12 19.90 3.28 3.42
CA ILE A 12 21.13 2.70 2.84
C ILE A 12 21.54 3.46 1.58
N THR A 13 20.60 3.82 0.72
CA THR A 13 20.89 4.64 -0.47
C THR A 13 21.51 5.98 -0.10
N THR A 14 20.98 6.63 0.94
CA THR A 14 21.51 7.91 1.45
C THR A 14 22.94 7.76 1.97
N LEU A 15 23.24 6.69 2.73
CA LEU A 15 24.59 6.42 3.23
C LEU A 15 25.59 6.16 2.09
N ILE A 16 25.18 5.41 1.06
CA ILE A 16 26.03 5.18 -0.12
C ILE A 16 26.28 6.50 -0.87
N ILE A 17 25.27 7.35 -1.05
CA ILE A 17 25.42 8.67 -1.68
C ILE A 17 26.39 9.55 -0.89
N PHE A 18 26.32 9.52 0.45
CA PHE A 18 27.27 10.22 1.32
C PHE A 18 28.72 9.78 1.08
N LEU A 19 28.98 8.47 1.04
CA LEU A 19 30.33 7.93 0.76
C LEU A 19 30.81 8.27 -0.66
N VAL A 20 29.92 8.21 -1.64
CA VAL A 20 30.18 8.65 -3.02
C VAL A 20 30.60 10.12 -3.07
N ALA A 21 29.94 10.99 -2.31
CA ALA A 21 30.25 12.41 -2.26
C ALA A 21 31.64 12.66 -1.66
N ILE A 22 32.03 11.93 -0.61
CA ILE A 22 33.38 12.01 -0.03
C ILE A 22 34.41 11.58 -1.07
N ARG A 23 34.20 10.44 -1.72
CA ARG A 23 35.09 9.96 -2.79
C ARG A 23 35.28 11.01 -3.88
N ASN A 24 34.19 11.61 -4.38
CA ASN A 24 34.27 12.59 -5.46
C ASN A 24 34.97 13.88 -5.00
N TYR A 25 34.79 14.28 -3.73
CA TYR A 25 35.54 15.40 -3.15
C TYR A 25 37.04 15.10 -3.10
N LEU A 26 37.44 13.90 -2.68
CA LEU A 26 38.85 13.47 -2.65
C LEU A 26 39.48 13.49 -4.05
N TYR A 27 38.76 13.01 -5.07
CA TYR A 27 39.21 13.18 -6.47
C TYR A 27 39.39 14.65 -6.86
N SER A 28 38.51 15.55 -6.39
CA SER A 28 38.61 16.99 -6.72
C SER A 28 39.81 17.70 -6.10
N ILE A 29 40.41 17.13 -5.05
CA ILE A 29 41.65 17.61 -4.41
C ILE A 29 42.88 16.76 -4.75
N ASN A 30 42.76 15.88 -5.77
CA ASN A 30 43.81 14.97 -6.23
C ASN A 30 44.28 13.92 -5.21
N ASP A 31 43.46 13.57 -4.21
CA ASP A 31 43.74 12.48 -3.26
C ASP A 31 43.15 11.17 -3.79
N GLU A 32 43.74 10.65 -4.87
CA GLU A 32 43.22 9.47 -5.56
C GLU A 32 43.28 8.18 -4.74
N ASP A 33 44.28 8.03 -3.88
CA ASP A 33 44.50 6.79 -3.13
C ASP A 33 43.37 6.57 -2.13
N LYS A 34 43.03 7.60 -1.33
CA LYS A 34 41.89 7.53 -0.41
C LYS A 34 40.56 7.45 -1.13
N ALA A 35 40.42 8.09 -2.30
CA ALA A 35 39.22 7.98 -3.10
C ALA A 35 39.00 6.54 -3.58
N LYS A 36 40.06 5.87 -4.05
CA LYS A 36 40.02 4.46 -4.47
C LYS A 36 39.74 3.53 -3.30
N GLU A 37 40.29 3.80 -2.12
CA GLU A 37 40.01 3.06 -0.89
C GLU A 37 38.51 3.09 -0.57
N ILE A 38 37.90 4.28 -0.42
CA ILE A 38 36.46 4.41 -0.16
C ILE A 38 35.62 3.70 -1.22
N HIS A 39 36.01 3.82 -2.49
CA HIS A 39 35.27 3.22 -3.60
C HIS A 39 35.28 1.69 -3.55
N ASN A 40 36.44 1.07 -3.36
CA ASN A 40 36.59 -0.38 -3.36
C ASN A 40 36.05 -1.01 -2.07
N ASP A 41 36.16 -0.31 -0.93
CA ASP A 41 35.78 -0.87 0.36
C ASP A 41 34.29 -0.75 0.65
N PHE A 42 33.60 0.26 0.09
CA PHE A 42 32.20 0.54 0.46
C PHE A 42 31.22 0.68 -0.70
N ILE A 43 31.67 1.00 -1.91
CA ILE A 43 30.76 1.37 -3.02
C ILE A 43 30.62 0.24 -4.04
N GLU A 44 31.74 -0.33 -4.49
CA GLU A 44 31.77 -1.47 -5.42
C GLU A 44 32.37 -2.71 -4.76
N LYS A 45 31.99 -3.89 -5.27
CA LYS A 45 32.61 -5.17 -4.94
C LYS A 45 33.09 -5.81 -6.24
N GLY A 46 34.28 -6.39 -6.21
CA GLY A 46 34.88 -7.02 -7.38
C GLY A 46 36.38 -7.16 -7.20
N GLY A 47 37.07 -7.62 -8.23
CA GLY A 47 38.51 -7.75 -8.20
C GLY A 47 39.05 -8.10 -9.58
N ILE A 48 40.36 -8.35 -9.68
CA ILE A 48 41.01 -8.64 -10.97
C ILE A 48 40.34 -9.81 -11.73
N LEU A 49 39.81 -10.79 -11.00
CA LEU A 49 39.18 -11.99 -11.55
C LEU A 49 37.65 -11.96 -11.61
N LYS A 50 37.01 -10.88 -11.12
CA LYS A 50 35.55 -10.78 -11.01
C LYS A 50 35.07 -9.41 -11.49
N ASN A 51 34.04 -9.39 -12.31
CA ASN A 51 33.41 -8.15 -12.74
C ASN A 51 33.09 -7.26 -11.52
N LYS A 52 33.45 -5.98 -11.62
CA LYS A 52 33.07 -4.99 -10.61
C LYS A 52 31.56 -4.80 -10.67
N VAL A 53 30.92 -4.95 -9.51
CA VAL A 53 29.48 -4.76 -9.32
C VAL A 53 29.24 -3.82 -8.16
N SER A 54 28.28 -2.93 -8.32
CA SER A 54 27.84 -2.00 -7.28
C SER A 54 27.32 -2.77 -6.06
N LYS A 55 27.72 -2.37 -4.85
CA LYS A 55 27.24 -3.03 -3.60
C LYS A 55 25.75 -2.78 -3.34
N LEU A 56 25.21 -1.71 -3.92
CA LEU A 56 23.79 -1.36 -3.87
C LEU A 56 23.24 -1.27 -5.29
N ILE A 57 22.12 -1.96 -5.51
CA ILE A 57 21.29 -1.85 -6.70
C ILE A 57 19.97 -1.23 -6.24
N VAL A 58 19.63 -0.08 -6.79
CA VAL A 58 18.36 0.60 -6.48
C VAL A 58 17.24 0.07 -7.39
N ASN A 59 16.05 0.65 -7.32
CA ASN A 59 14.92 0.24 -8.17
C ASN A 59 15.31 0.24 -9.67
N LYS A 60 14.67 -0.63 -10.45
CA LYS A 60 15.04 -0.89 -11.86
C LYS A 60 15.11 0.37 -12.74
N TYR A 61 14.26 1.37 -12.48
CA TYR A 61 14.19 2.61 -13.26
C TYR A 61 15.35 3.54 -13.00
N ASP A 62 15.63 3.74 -11.71
CA ASP A 62 16.66 4.67 -11.29
C ASP A 62 18.04 4.02 -11.31
N ASN A 63 18.14 2.69 -11.38
CA ASN A 63 19.43 2.00 -11.27
C ASN A 63 20.40 2.34 -12.40
N SER A 64 19.93 2.53 -13.63
CA SER A 64 20.80 2.96 -14.74
C SER A 64 21.38 4.35 -14.47
N PHE A 65 20.56 5.27 -13.98
CA PHE A 65 20.97 6.62 -13.59
C PHE A 65 21.92 6.57 -12.38
N PHE A 66 21.55 5.83 -11.33
CA PHE A 66 22.30 5.69 -10.10
C PHE A 66 23.68 5.08 -10.36
N ASP A 67 23.76 3.99 -11.12
CA ASP A 67 25.03 3.35 -11.46
C ASP A 67 25.93 4.29 -12.28
N LYS A 68 25.38 4.95 -13.30
CA LYS A 68 26.14 5.78 -14.24
C LYS A 68 26.61 7.11 -13.65
N TYR A 69 25.77 7.78 -12.88
CA TYR A 69 26.02 9.17 -12.44
C TYR A 69 26.42 9.27 -10.97
N ILE A 70 25.93 8.36 -10.11
CA ILE A 70 26.21 8.40 -8.67
C ILE A 70 27.35 7.43 -8.33
N ILE A 71 27.15 6.13 -8.60
CA ILE A 71 28.13 5.09 -8.21
C ILE A 71 29.43 5.26 -8.98
N LYS A 72 29.39 5.33 -10.31
CA LYS A 72 30.60 5.59 -11.09
C LYS A 72 31.04 7.04 -10.96
N HIS A 73 32.35 7.26 -10.87
CA HIS A 73 32.87 8.63 -10.90
C HIS A 73 32.58 9.25 -12.27
N ASN A 74 31.63 10.19 -12.29
CA ASN A 74 31.20 10.84 -13.51
C ASN A 74 31.17 12.36 -13.31
N PRO A 75 32.18 13.10 -13.81
CA PRO A 75 32.27 14.55 -13.58
C PRO A 75 31.12 15.34 -14.24
N THR A 76 30.40 14.73 -15.19
CA THR A 76 29.26 15.37 -15.86
C THR A 76 27.99 15.45 -15.01
N ILE A 77 27.95 14.78 -13.86
CA ILE A 77 26.77 14.79 -12.97
C ILE A 77 26.31 16.20 -12.61
N LEU A 78 27.24 17.14 -12.39
CA LEU A 78 26.92 18.53 -12.02
C LEU A 78 26.26 19.33 -13.16
N ASN A 79 26.35 18.84 -14.41
CA ASN A 79 25.84 19.51 -15.60
C ASN A 79 24.52 18.90 -16.11
N LEU A 80 23.88 18.02 -15.33
CA LEU A 80 22.64 17.37 -15.73
C LEU A 80 21.48 18.36 -15.83
N LYS A 81 20.68 18.22 -16.89
CA LYS A 81 19.46 18.99 -17.10
C LYS A 81 18.33 18.43 -16.24
N LEU A 82 17.99 19.13 -15.16
CA LEU A 82 17.01 18.66 -14.17
C LEU A 82 15.61 18.42 -14.75
N ASN A 83 15.22 19.14 -15.79
CA ASN A 83 13.92 18.97 -16.44
C ASN A 83 13.77 17.62 -17.18
N GLU A 84 14.87 16.95 -17.50
CA GLU A 84 14.88 15.65 -18.19
C GLU A 84 14.90 14.46 -17.20
N LEU A 85 14.96 14.73 -15.88
CA LEU A 85 15.05 13.71 -14.84
C LEU A 85 13.69 13.38 -14.23
N SER A 86 13.48 12.09 -13.93
CA SER A 86 12.36 11.63 -13.11
C SER A 86 12.43 12.22 -11.68
N THR A 87 11.32 12.18 -10.94
CA THR A 87 11.31 12.62 -9.53
C THR A 87 12.32 11.82 -8.68
N GLY A 88 12.43 10.52 -8.88
CA GLY A 88 13.42 9.66 -8.20
C GLY A 88 14.86 10.08 -8.51
N GLN A 89 15.17 10.30 -9.80
CA GLN A 89 16.48 10.76 -10.25
C GLN A 89 16.83 12.15 -9.72
N LYS A 90 15.85 13.08 -9.68
CA LYS A 90 16.01 14.41 -9.05
C LYS A 90 16.34 14.30 -7.57
N ASN A 91 15.69 13.39 -6.84
CA ASN A 91 15.96 13.17 -5.42
C ASN A 91 17.37 12.60 -5.20
N LEU A 92 17.78 11.60 -6.00
CA LEU A 92 19.14 11.03 -5.97
C LEU A 92 20.20 12.11 -6.25
N PHE A 93 20.00 12.91 -7.29
CA PHE A 93 20.90 14.01 -7.63
C PHE A 93 20.96 15.07 -6.53
N SER A 94 19.81 15.47 -5.98
CA SER A 94 19.74 16.49 -4.94
C SER A 94 20.44 16.04 -3.66
N ALA A 95 20.28 14.77 -3.26
CA ALA A 95 20.99 14.18 -2.13
C ALA A 95 22.51 14.18 -2.36
N TYR A 96 22.96 13.77 -3.55
CA TYR A 96 24.39 13.81 -3.90
C TYR A 96 24.95 15.22 -3.82
N LYS A 97 24.28 16.19 -4.46
CA LYS A 97 24.72 17.59 -4.48
C LYS A 97 24.79 18.17 -3.07
N TYR A 98 23.77 17.92 -2.26
CA TYR A 98 23.75 18.35 -0.86
C TYR A 98 24.97 17.85 -0.08
N PHE A 99 25.27 16.54 -0.13
CA PHE A 99 26.43 16.00 0.58
C PHE A 99 27.75 16.50 0.01
N PHE A 100 27.89 16.58 -1.31
CA PHE A 100 29.11 17.08 -1.94
C PHE A 100 29.41 18.52 -1.53
N ASP A 101 28.40 19.40 -1.55
CA ASP A 101 28.54 20.80 -1.13
C ASP A 101 28.89 20.89 0.37
N LYS A 102 28.26 20.07 1.21
CA LYS A 102 28.58 20.00 2.65
C LYS A 102 29.99 19.52 2.91
N ILE A 103 30.43 18.44 2.27
CA ILE A 103 31.79 17.90 2.39
C ILE A 103 32.81 18.91 1.89
N LYS A 104 32.54 19.58 0.76
CA LYS A 104 33.42 20.64 0.24
C LYS A 104 33.55 21.83 1.19
N SER A 105 32.50 22.14 1.96
CA SER A 105 32.54 23.17 2.99
C SER A 105 33.31 22.75 4.25
N LEU A 106 33.62 21.46 4.40
CA LEU A 106 34.54 20.97 5.43
C LEU A 106 35.97 21.21 4.93
N GLU A 107 36.62 22.26 5.45
CA GLU A 107 37.94 22.72 4.98
C GLU A 107 39.10 21.75 5.28
N THR A 108 38.87 20.72 6.09
CA THR A 108 39.91 19.78 6.53
C THR A 108 39.49 18.32 6.38
N PHE A 109 40.45 17.46 6.03
CA PHE A 109 40.24 16.02 5.95
C PHE A 109 39.89 15.41 7.32
N ASP A 110 40.43 15.94 8.42
CA ASP A 110 40.10 15.45 9.77
C ASP A 110 38.62 15.65 10.11
N ALA A 111 38.00 16.74 9.66
CA ALA A 111 36.56 16.92 9.82
C ALA A 111 35.77 15.86 9.02
N ILE A 112 36.21 15.52 7.81
CA ILE A 112 35.60 14.47 6.99
C ILE A 112 35.78 13.10 7.66
N ARG A 113 36.98 12.81 8.22
CA ARG A 113 37.27 11.58 8.96
C ARG A 113 36.32 11.40 10.13
N ASN A 114 36.04 12.45 10.91
CA ASN A 114 35.11 12.35 12.03
C ASN A 114 33.71 11.90 11.59
N TYR A 115 33.21 12.37 10.44
CA TYR A 115 31.93 11.90 9.91
C TYR A 115 31.99 10.46 9.39
N LEU A 116 33.11 10.06 8.76
CA LEU A 116 33.33 8.66 8.38
C LEU A 116 33.33 7.73 9.59
N GLU A 117 34.02 8.08 10.68
CA GLU A 117 34.02 7.31 11.92
C GLU A 117 32.60 7.20 12.51
N ILE A 118 31.81 8.27 12.47
CA ILE A 118 30.42 8.21 12.95
C ILE A 118 29.59 7.24 12.10
N VAL A 119 29.70 7.32 10.77
CA VAL A 119 28.90 6.50 9.86
C VAL A 119 29.35 5.04 9.84
N LEU A 120 30.65 4.78 9.90
CA LEU A 120 31.23 3.43 9.78
C LEU A 120 31.33 2.71 11.13
N ASP A 121 31.71 3.42 12.21
CA ASP A 121 32.05 2.79 13.49
C ASP A 121 31.01 3.03 14.59
N ARG A 122 30.23 4.13 14.50
CA ARG A 122 29.28 4.52 15.56
C ARG A 122 27.81 4.41 15.16
N THR A 123 27.53 3.96 13.94
CA THR A 123 26.17 3.72 13.45
C THR A 123 25.87 2.23 13.42
N TYR A 124 24.84 1.81 14.14
CA TYR A 124 24.43 0.41 14.20
C TYR A 124 23.32 0.12 13.19
N LEU A 125 23.53 -0.89 12.35
CA LEU A 125 22.52 -1.44 11.46
C LEU A 125 21.93 -2.71 12.08
N ILE A 126 20.62 -2.71 12.32
CA ILE A 126 19.87 -3.90 12.74
C ILE A 126 19.36 -4.57 11.47
N SER A 127 19.91 -5.75 11.15
CA SER A 127 19.44 -6.58 10.05
C SER A 127 18.45 -7.63 10.55
N ILE A 128 17.28 -7.71 9.93
CA ILE A 128 16.31 -8.78 10.14
C ILE A 128 16.17 -9.53 8.83
N GLU A 129 16.68 -10.75 8.79
CA GLU A 129 16.60 -11.62 7.63
C GLU A 129 15.40 -12.56 7.77
N VAL A 130 14.64 -12.72 6.69
CA VAL A 130 13.46 -13.57 6.62
C VAL A 130 13.53 -14.44 5.38
N TYR A 131 12.82 -15.57 5.40
CA TYR A 131 12.91 -16.57 4.34
C TYR A 131 12.18 -16.19 3.05
N ASP A 132 11.13 -15.37 3.17
CA ASP A 132 10.31 -14.96 2.03
C ASP A 132 9.69 -13.56 2.20
N GLU A 133 9.16 -13.02 1.11
CA GLU A 133 8.53 -11.69 1.07
C GLU A 133 7.24 -11.59 1.91
N GLU A 134 6.52 -12.71 2.14
CA GLU A 134 5.30 -12.71 2.96
C GLU A 134 5.64 -12.55 4.45
N GLN A 135 6.68 -13.25 4.91
CA GLN A 135 7.23 -13.08 6.26
C GLN A 135 7.82 -11.69 6.46
N ALA A 136 8.50 -11.15 5.43
CA ALA A 136 9.00 -9.79 5.48
C ALA A 136 7.88 -8.76 5.67
N TYR A 137 6.78 -8.92 4.93
CA TYR A 137 5.60 -8.08 5.09
C TYR A 137 5.04 -8.14 6.52
N LEU A 138 4.93 -9.34 7.10
CA LEU A 138 4.45 -9.52 8.47
C LEU A 138 5.36 -8.86 9.51
N VAL A 139 6.68 -8.97 9.34
CA VAL A 139 7.66 -8.30 10.21
C VAL A 139 7.54 -6.78 10.06
N PHE A 140 7.47 -6.27 8.84
CA PHE A 140 7.31 -4.84 8.55
C PHE A 140 6.03 -4.26 9.18
N GLU A 141 4.89 -4.91 8.97
CA GLU A 141 3.61 -4.55 9.60
C GLU A 141 3.72 -4.51 11.13
N THR A 142 4.36 -5.53 11.72
CA THR A 142 4.52 -5.61 13.19
C THR A 142 5.42 -4.50 13.74
N LEU A 143 6.46 -4.12 13.00
CA LEU A 143 7.38 -3.04 13.38
C LEU A 143 6.74 -1.65 13.20
N ASN A 144 6.03 -1.43 12.09
CA ASN A 144 5.39 -0.16 11.79
C ASN A 144 4.09 0.08 12.56
N ALA A 145 3.41 -0.95 13.07
CA ALA A 145 2.27 -0.79 13.98
C ALA A 145 2.61 -0.01 15.28
N ARG A 146 3.90 0.28 15.54
CA ARG A 146 4.40 1.08 16.66
C ARG A 146 4.88 2.50 16.27
N GLY A 147 4.79 2.88 15.00
CA GLY A 147 5.22 4.17 14.41
C GLY A 147 4.28 4.64 13.29
N LEU A 148 4.59 5.76 12.62
CA LEU A 148 3.73 6.42 11.60
C LEU A 148 3.10 5.48 10.54
N ASP A 149 1.87 5.82 10.11
CA ASP A 149 0.95 5.10 9.17
C ASP A 149 1.50 4.85 7.74
N LEU A 150 2.61 4.15 7.61
CA LEU A 150 3.08 3.59 6.34
C LEU A 150 3.35 2.10 6.54
N SER A 151 2.35 1.25 6.26
CA SER A 151 2.41 -0.15 6.70
C SER A 151 2.09 -1.18 5.60
N ALA A 152 0.91 -1.14 4.97
CA ALA A 152 0.51 -2.21 4.03
C ALA A 152 0.49 -1.76 2.57
N SER A 153 -0.08 -0.58 2.34
CA SER A 153 -0.35 -0.02 1.02
C SER A 153 0.93 0.18 0.20
N GLU A 154 2.02 0.64 0.84
CA GLU A 154 3.30 0.86 0.16
C GLU A 154 3.95 -0.44 -0.31
N LEU A 155 3.91 -1.52 0.48
CA LEU A 155 4.45 -2.81 0.06
C LEU A 155 3.67 -3.39 -1.12
N ILE A 156 2.34 -3.20 -1.12
CA ILE A 156 1.46 -3.58 -2.23
C ILE A 156 1.80 -2.74 -3.47
N LYS A 157 1.91 -1.41 -3.32
CA LYS A 157 2.32 -0.46 -4.35
C LYS A 157 3.65 -0.88 -4.98
N ASN A 158 4.66 -1.16 -4.16
CA ASN A 158 5.99 -1.55 -4.60
C ASN A 158 5.96 -2.88 -5.36
N ASN A 159 5.17 -3.86 -4.92
CA ASN A 159 5.00 -5.12 -5.64
C ASN A 159 4.34 -4.90 -7.01
N ILE A 160 3.30 -4.06 -7.09
CA ILE A 160 2.63 -3.70 -8.36
C ILE A 160 3.62 -2.96 -9.28
N TYR A 161 4.37 -2.00 -8.75
CA TYR A 161 5.36 -1.22 -9.51
C TYR A 161 6.50 -2.09 -10.03
N ALA A 162 6.98 -3.05 -9.23
CA ALA A 162 7.99 -4.00 -9.65
C ALA A 162 7.52 -4.89 -10.82
N GLN A 163 6.23 -5.23 -10.87
CA GLN A 163 5.63 -5.95 -12.01
C GLN A 163 5.45 -5.04 -13.23
N ALA A 164 4.91 -3.84 -13.04
CA ALA A 164 4.79 -2.82 -14.09
C ALA A 164 6.15 -2.48 -14.75
N ALA A 165 7.23 -2.56 -13.99
CA ALA A 165 8.62 -2.38 -14.45
C ALA A 165 9.16 -3.45 -15.36
N LYS A 166 8.63 -4.66 -15.27
CA LYS A 166 9.00 -5.71 -16.20
C LYS A 166 8.34 -5.48 -17.57
N LEU A 167 7.26 -4.70 -17.59
CA LEU A 167 6.39 -4.49 -18.74
C LEU A 167 6.49 -3.07 -19.35
N ASN A 168 7.31 -2.18 -18.78
CA ASN A 168 7.47 -0.79 -19.20
C ASN A 168 6.18 0.06 -19.17
N ILE A 169 5.30 -0.19 -18.20
CA ILE A 169 4.01 0.51 -18.04
C ILE A 169 3.88 1.23 -16.69
N LEU A 170 4.99 1.56 -16.02
CA LEU A 170 4.90 2.17 -14.68
C LEU A 170 4.30 3.56 -14.68
N ASP A 171 4.51 4.38 -15.70
CA ASP A 171 3.95 5.74 -15.67
C ASP A 171 2.41 5.67 -15.67
N ASP A 172 1.82 4.77 -16.47
CA ASP A 172 0.38 4.45 -16.45
C ASP A 172 -0.05 3.97 -15.06
N ILE A 173 0.62 2.94 -14.53
CA ILE A 173 0.28 2.30 -13.26
C ILE A 173 0.47 3.24 -12.07
N SER A 174 1.47 4.11 -12.13
CA SER A 174 1.73 5.13 -11.12
C SER A 174 0.60 6.13 -11.08
N SER A 175 0.16 6.59 -12.25
CA SER A 175 -0.95 7.53 -12.38
C SER A 175 -2.26 6.94 -11.84
N SER A 176 -2.59 5.68 -12.19
CA SER A 176 -3.76 4.99 -11.63
C SER A 176 -3.65 4.78 -10.13
N TRP A 177 -2.47 4.41 -9.61
CA TRP A 177 -2.28 4.25 -8.17
C TRP A 177 -2.43 5.58 -7.41
N ASP A 178 -1.91 6.67 -7.97
CA ASP A 178 -2.04 8.01 -7.39
C ASP A 178 -3.50 8.49 -7.43
N SER A 179 -4.25 8.18 -8.49
CA SER A 179 -5.71 8.37 -8.56
C SER A 179 -6.45 7.65 -7.42
N ILE A 180 -6.11 6.39 -7.15
CA ILE A 180 -6.64 5.62 -6.01
C ILE A 180 -6.28 6.30 -4.68
N ASN A 181 -5.02 6.74 -4.51
CA ASN A 181 -4.57 7.41 -3.29
C ASN A 181 -5.32 8.71 -3.03
N ILE A 182 -5.44 9.57 -4.05
CA ILE A 182 -6.15 10.85 -3.96
C ILE A 182 -7.62 10.63 -3.60
N ARG A 183 -8.24 9.60 -4.18
CA ARG A 183 -9.66 9.32 -3.98
C ARG A 183 -9.97 8.81 -2.58
N LEU A 184 -9.20 7.85 -2.07
CA LEU A 184 -9.51 7.16 -0.82
C LEU A 184 -8.78 7.77 0.39
N GLY A 185 -7.56 8.28 0.20
CA GLY A 185 -6.63 8.56 1.29
C GLY A 185 -6.06 7.29 1.93
N ASN A 186 -4.89 7.40 2.57
CA ASN A 186 -4.10 6.24 3.03
C ASN A 186 -4.87 5.25 3.92
N GLN A 187 -5.65 5.74 4.89
CA GLN A 187 -6.37 4.87 5.84
C GLN A 187 -7.48 4.05 5.17
N ASN A 188 -8.17 4.62 4.17
CA ASN A 188 -9.25 3.91 3.49
C ASN A 188 -8.74 2.91 2.45
N ILE A 189 -7.51 3.07 1.94
CA ILE A 189 -6.93 2.13 0.98
C ILE A 189 -6.75 0.75 1.59
N ILE A 190 -6.26 0.65 2.82
CA ILE A 190 -6.11 -0.66 3.48
C ILE A 190 -7.48 -1.33 3.66
N SER A 191 -8.47 -0.57 4.12
CA SER A 191 -9.84 -1.07 4.29
C SER A 191 -10.46 -1.49 2.95
N PHE A 192 -10.25 -0.71 1.90
CA PHE A 192 -10.65 -1.01 0.53
C PHE A 192 -10.01 -2.31 0.04
N LEU A 193 -8.69 -2.43 0.08
CA LEU A 193 -7.96 -3.60 -0.40
C LEU A 193 -8.36 -4.87 0.36
N LYS A 194 -8.57 -4.76 1.68
CA LYS A 194 -9.09 -5.88 2.49
C LYS A 194 -10.48 -6.32 2.02
N ASN A 195 -11.38 -5.37 1.78
CA ASN A 195 -12.73 -5.67 1.30
C ASN A 195 -12.67 -6.26 -0.12
N TYR A 196 -11.92 -5.64 -1.03
CA TYR A 196 -11.67 -6.12 -2.39
C TYR A 196 -11.19 -7.57 -2.39
N VAL A 197 -10.14 -7.88 -1.63
CA VAL A 197 -9.63 -9.26 -1.53
C VAL A 197 -10.65 -10.21 -0.93
N THR A 198 -11.38 -9.79 0.11
CA THR A 198 -12.44 -10.61 0.71
C THR A 198 -13.51 -10.98 -0.32
N THR A 199 -13.85 -10.05 -1.23
CA THR A 199 -14.81 -10.34 -2.30
C THR A 199 -14.30 -11.35 -3.33
N HIS A 200 -12.98 -11.54 -3.44
CA HIS A 200 -12.34 -12.54 -4.32
C HIS A 200 -12.00 -13.86 -3.61
N ASN A 201 -12.15 -13.92 -2.28
CA ASN A 201 -11.73 -15.08 -1.50
C ASN A 201 -12.89 -16.02 -1.19
N LYS A 202 -12.83 -17.24 -1.72
CA LYS A 202 -13.82 -18.30 -1.43
C LYS A 202 -13.78 -18.76 0.03
N GLU A 203 -12.63 -18.67 0.68
CA GLU A 203 -12.44 -19.09 2.08
C GLU A 203 -13.05 -18.10 3.10
N GLY A 204 -13.47 -16.93 2.63
CA GLY A 204 -14.15 -15.92 3.43
C GLY A 204 -13.26 -14.72 3.79
N ILE A 205 -13.43 -14.21 5.01
CA ILE A 205 -12.84 -12.95 5.48
C ILE A 205 -11.31 -13.01 5.39
N VAL A 206 -10.71 -12.00 4.77
CA VAL A 206 -9.26 -11.82 4.79
C VAL A 206 -8.88 -10.80 5.86
N ARG A 207 -7.92 -11.18 6.71
CA ARG A 207 -7.34 -10.28 7.73
C ARG A 207 -6.18 -9.50 7.13
N GLU A 208 -5.88 -8.33 7.70
CA GLU A 208 -4.81 -7.44 7.23
C GLU A 208 -3.45 -8.14 7.11
N LYS A 209 -3.10 -8.99 8.09
CA LYS A 209 -1.89 -9.83 8.05
C LYS A 209 -1.77 -10.74 6.84
N GLN A 210 -2.90 -11.11 6.21
CA GLN A 210 -2.95 -11.98 5.04
C GLN A 210 -3.06 -11.18 3.73
N LEU A 211 -3.25 -9.86 3.81
CA LEU A 211 -3.60 -9.00 2.68
C LEU A 211 -2.58 -9.09 1.55
N PHE A 212 -1.29 -8.96 1.88
CA PHE A 212 -0.21 -9.02 0.90
C PHE A 212 -0.17 -10.35 0.14
N LYS A 213 -0.28 -11.47 0.86
CA LYS A 213 -0.30 -12.82 0.26
C LYS A 213 -1.44 -12.95 -0.76
N HIS A 214 -2.66 -12.56 -0.37
CA HIS A 214 -3.81 -12.68 -1.26
C HIS A 214 -3.71 -11.73 -2.46
N LEU A 215 -3.28 -10.48 -2.27
CA LEU A 215 -3.09 -9.54 -3.38
C LEU A 215 -2.01 -10.01 -4.34
N LYS A 216 -0.89 -10.51 -3.84
CA LYS A 216 0.16 -11.11 -4.68
C LYS A 216 -0.39 -12.25 -5.53
N ASN A 217 -1.25 -13.10 -4.96
CA ASN A 217 -1.91 -14.16 -5.71
C ASN A 217 -2.90 -13.63 -6.75
N LEU A 218 -3.69 -12.61 -6.42
CA LEU A 218 -4.61 -11.97 -7.38
C LEU A 218 -3.87 -11.32 -8.55
N THR A 219 -2.76 -10.63 -8.29
CA THR A 219 -1.91 -10.04 -9.36
C THR A 219 -1.32 -11.10 -10.29
N LYS A 220 -1.12 -12.33 -9.81
CA LYS A 220 -0.65 -13.45 -10.66
C LYS A 220 -1.78 -14.08 -11.47
N LEU A 221 -3.01 -14.04 -10.96
CA LEU A 221 -4.19 -14.61 -11.59
C LEU A 221 -4.77 -13.68 -12.67
N SER A 222 -4.61 -12.36 -12.51
CA SER A 222 -4.95 -11.40 -13.55
C SER A 222 -4.08 -11.64 -14.80
N SER A 223 -4.68 -11.59 -15.98
CA SER A 223 -4.01 -11.80 -17.27
C SER A 223 -2.85 -10.84 -17.53
N ASP A 224 -2.89 -9.65 -16.91
CA ASP A 224 -1.78 -8.69 -16.83
C ASP A 224 -1.97 -7.74 -15.63
N VAL A 225 -0.88 -7.19 -15.07
CA VAL A 225 -0.88 -6.24 -13.95
C VAL A 225 -1.66 -4.97 -14.28
N LYS A 226 -1.72 -4.59 -15.57
CA LYS A 226 -2.48 -3.42 -16.03
C LYS A 226 -3.96 -3.57 -15.76
N SER A 227 -4.55 -4.69 -16.20
CA SER A 227 -5.98 -4.96 -15.98
C SER A 227 -6.34 -5.04 -14.50
N PHE A 228 -5.43 -5.57 -13.68
CA PHE A 228 -5.63 -5.60 -12.22
C PHE A 228 -5.70 -4.19 -11.60
N VAL A 229 -4.80 -3.28 -11.98
CA VAL A 229 -4.80 -1.92 -11.45
C VAL A 229 -5.97 -1.10 -11.98
N GLU A 230 -6.35 -1.29 -13.25
CA GLU A 230 -7.56 -0.68 -13.83
C GLU A 230 -8.83 -1.14 -13.09
N GLU A 231 -8.94 -2.43 -12.76
CA GLU A 231 -10.02 -2.95 -11.93
C GLU A 231 -10.02 -2.32 -10.52
N LEU A 232 -8.85 -2.25 -9.87
CA LEU A 232 -8.73 -1.59 -8.57
C LEU A 232 -9.16 -0.13 -8.61
N GLU A 233 -8.83 0.61 -9.67
CA GLU A 233 -9.20 2.02 -9.82
C GLU A 233 -10.73 2.19 -9.93
N ILE A 234 -11.39 1.36 -10.75
CA ILE A 234 -12.86 1.35 -10.88
C ILE A 234 -13.52 0.99 -9.55
N GLU A 235 -13.01 -0.03 -8.87
CA GLU A 235 -13.59 -0.46 -7.59
C GLU A 235 -13.31 0.51 -6.45
N ALA A 236 -12.19 1.22 -6.48
CA ALA A 236 -11.91 2.31 -5.54
C ALA A 236 -12.92 3.44 -5.69
N GLU A 237 -13.40 3.74 -6.90
CA GLU A 237 -14.49 4.69 -7.11
C GLU A 237 -15.81 4.24 -6.48
N VAL A 238 -16.17 2.97 -6.67
CA VAL A 238 -17.38 2.40 -6.06
C VAL A 238 -17.25 2.44 -4.54
N TYR A 239 -16.10 2.04 -4.01
CA TYR A 239 -15.83 2.01 -2.58
C TYR A 239 -15.85 3.41 -1.94
N ASN A 240 -15.29 4.42 -2.63
CA ASN A 240 -15.40 5.81 -2.20
C ASN A 240 -16.86 6.24 -2.05
N ASN A 241 -17.72 5.86 -2.99
CA ASN A 241 -19.15 6.13 -2.95
C ASN A 241 -19.94 5.22 -1.99
N LEU A 242 -19.28 4.27 -1.31
CA LEU A 242 -19.83 3.55 -0.15
C LEU A 242 -19.39 4.17 1.18
N ILE A 243 -18.29 4.93 1.21
CA ILE A 243 -17.83 5.66 2.39
C ILE A 243 -18.46 7.05 2.45
N GLU A 244 -18.47 7.75 1.31
CA GLU A 244 -19.07 9.06 1.11
C GLU A 244 -20.06 8.99 -0.07
N PRO A 245 -21.29 8.49 0.15
CA PRO A 245 -22.24 8.29 -0.92
C PRO A 245 -22.73 9.63 -1.48
N THR A 246 -22.72 9.76 -2.80
CA THR A 246 -23.19 10.96 -3.51
C THR A 246 -24.38 10.63 -4.41
N PHE A 247 -25.30 11.59 -4.54
CA PHE A 247 -26.37 11.48 -5.54
C PHE A 247 -25.79 11.41 -6.95
N ASP A 248 -24.69 12.12 -7.23
CA ASP A 248 -24.10 12.15 -8.56
C ASP A 248 -23.64 10.79 -9.05
N TYR A 249 -23.13 9.95 -8.16
CA TYR A 249 -22.74 8.58 -8.49
C TYR A 249 -23.93 7.62 -8.54
N TRP A 250 -24.75 7.57 -7.49
CA TRP A 250 -25.80 6.56 -7.35
C TRP A 250 -27.10 6.89 -8.12
N LYS A 251 -27.33 8.16 -8.44
CA LYS A 251 -28.55 8.70 -9.07
C LYS A 251 -29.84 8.27 -8.35
N ASN A 252 -29.77 8.02 -7.04
CA ASN A 252 -30.89 7.57 -6.22
C ASN A 252 -30.73 8.05 -4.77
N ASN A 253 -31.62 8.93 -4.31
CA ASN A 253 -31.55 9.54 -2.97
C ASN A 253 -31.76 8.51 -1.85
N ASP A 254 -32.75 7.62 -1.99
CA ASP A 254 -33.01 6.59 -0.99
C ASP A 254 -31.78 5.69 -0.76
N LEU A 255 -31.04 5.36 -1.83
CA LEU A 255 -29.83 4.54 -1.72
C LEU A 255 -28.72 5.29 -1.02
N VAL A 256 -28.52 6.57 -1.35
CA VAL A 256 -27.55 7.45 -0.70
C VAL A 256 -27.85 7.55 0.80
N GLU A 257 -29.11 7.79 1.16
CA GLU A 257 -29.58 7.83 2.55
C GLU A 257 -29.36 6.49 3.26
N THR A 258 -29.73 5.38 2.61
CA THR A 258 -29.53 4.03 3.18
C THR A 258 -28.04 3.74 3.44
N ILE A 259 -27.14 4.10 2.53
CA ILE A 259 -25.69 3.92 2.73
C ILE A 259 -25.19 4.82 3.87
N ASN A 260 -25.65 6.06 3.96
CA ASN A 260 -25.33 6.95 5.08
C ASN A 260 -25.82 6.38 6.42
N ASN A 261 -27.00 5.75 6.46
CA ASN A 261 -27.50 5.08 7.66
C ASN A 261 -26.61 3.88 8.03
N ILE A 262 -26.19 3.05 7.06
CA ILE A 262 -25.24 1.95 7.31
C ILE A 262 -23.93 2.46 7.92
N LYS A 263 -23.42 3.59 7.42
CA LYS A 263 -22.22 4.26 7.96
C LYS A 263 -22.45 4.75 9.38
N LEU A 264 -23.57 5.43 9.65
CA LEU A 264 -23.96 5.95 10.96
C LEU A 264 -24.13 4.83 11.99
N LEU A 265 -24.66 3.67 11.59
CA LEU A 265 -24.76 2.47 12.42
C LEU A 265 -23.41 1.74 12.60
N ASN A 266 -22.32 2.25 12.00
CA ASN A 266 -20.96 1.70 12.05
C ASN A 266 -20.89 0.22 11.60
N LEU A 267 -21.65 -0.15 10.57
CA LEU A 267 -21.75 -1.52 10.06
C LEU A 267 -20.60 -1.88 9.10
N LYS A 268 -19.34 -1.68 9.52
CA LYS A 268 -18.15 -1.88 8.67
C LYS A 268 -18.03 -3.30 8.09
N THR A 269 -18.60 -4.30 8.75
CA THR A 269 -18.52 -5.72 8.34
C THR A 269 -19.29 -6.05 7.06
N CYS A 270 -20.25 -5.21 6.63
CA CYS A 270 -21.03 -5.48 5.41
C CYS A 270 -20.38 -4.93 4.13
N TYR A 271 -19.32 -4.12 4.24
CA TYR A 271 -18.69 -3.46 3.09
C TYR A 271 -18.17 -4.40 1.99
N PRO A 272 -17.66 -5.62 2.27
CA PRO A 272 -17.36 -6.57 1.19
C PRO A 272 -18.57 -6.87 0.31
N LEU A 273 -19.75 -7.08 0.92
CA LEU A 273 -20.99 -7.34 0.18
C LEU A 273 -21.46 -6.10 -0.58
N LEU A 274 -21.41 -4.93 0.06
CA LEU A 274 -21.77 -3.67 -0.59
C LEU A 274 -20.88 -3.38 -1.80
N LEU A 275 -19.57 -3.67 -1.71
CA LEU A 275 -18.65 -3.54 -2.82
C LEU A 275 -19.04 -4.47 -3.97
N SER A 276 -19.23 -5.77 -3.71
CA SER A 276 -19.66 -6.73 -4.75
C SER A 276 -20.99 -6.37 -5.41
N ILE A 277 -21.93 -5.77 -4.66
CA ILE A 277 -23.20 -5.30 -5.20
C ILE A 277 -23.01 -4.01 -6.01
N GLY A 278 -22.18 -3.10 -5.52
CA GLY A 278 -21.88 -1.81 -6.13
C GLY A 278 -21.24 -1.98 -7.51
N VAL A 279 -20.22 -2.84 -7.62
CA VAL A 279 -19.47 -3.09 -8.86
C VAL A 279 -20.26 -3.91 -9.89
N ASN A 280 -21.26 -4.69 -9.46
CA ASN A 280 -21.99 -5.56 -10.35
C ASN A 280 -23.06 -4.78 -11.15
N ASN A 281 -22.70 -4.41 -12.39
CA ASN A 281 -23.57 -3.69 -13.31
C ASN A 281 -24.83 -4.44 -13.74
N LYS A 282 -24.92 -5.76 -13.49
CA LYS A 282 -26.14 -6.54 -13.75
C LYS A 282 -27.20 -6.35 -12.67
N ILE A 283 -26.83 -5.83 -11.50
CA ILE A 283 -27.76 -5.54 -10.40
C ILE A 283 -28.35 -4.14 -10.61
N LYS A 284 -29.66 -4.09 -10.84
CA LYS A 284 -30.38 -2.83 -11.02
C LYS A 284 -30.35 -1.99 -9.75
N ILE A 285 -30.44 -0.66 -9.89
CA ILE A 285 -30.41 0.28 -8.76
C ILE A 285 -31.47 -0.04 -7.69
N GLN A 286 -32.67 -0.49 -8.10
CA GLN A 286 -33.75 -0.91 -7.21
C GLN A 286 -33.36 -2.14 -6.38
N ASP A 287 -32.64 -3.10 -6.98
CA ASP A 287 -32.14 -4.26 -6.26
C ASP A 287 -31.01 -3.86 -5.30
N LYS A 288 -30.08 -3.00 -5.72
CA LYS A 288 -29.03 -2.44 -4.83
C LYS A 288 -29.67 -1.78 -3.60
N LEU A 289 -30.66 -0.91 -3.81
CA LEU A 289 -31.43 -0.26 -2.74
C LEU A 289 -32.08 -1.25 -1.80
N SER A 290 -32.84 -2.21 -2.35
CA SER A 290 -33.54 -3.20 -1.52
C SER A 290 -32.60 -4.08 -0.69
N ILE A 291 -31.41 -4.41 -1.19
CA ILE A 291 -30.41 -5.15 -0.42
C ILE A 291 -29.80 -4.25 0.66
N CYS A 292 -29.46 -2.99 0.34
CA CYS A 292 -28.93 -2.06 1.34
C CYS A 292 -29.94 -1.83 2.47
N LYS A 293 -31.23 -1.67 2.16
CA LYS A 293 -32.30 -1.56 3.17
C LYS A 293 -32.39 -2.82 4.04
N LEU A 294 -32.21 -4.02 3.47
CA LEU A 294 -32.17 -5.25 4.27
C LEU A 294 -30.95 -5.29 5.20
N ILE A 295 -29.78 -4.85 4.72
CA ILE A 295 -28.54 -4.79 5.51
C ILE A 295 -28.68 -3.78 6.65
N GLU A 296 -29.18 -2.58 6.36
CA GLU A 296 -29.46 -1.54 7.35
C GLU A 296 -30.40 -2.05 8.44
N ASN A 297 -31.56 -2.62 8.05
CA ASN A 297 -32.54 -3.15 8.99
C ASN A 297 -31.98 -4.31 9.82
N LEU A 298 -31.23 -5.22 9.19
CA LEU A 298 -30.58 -6.33 9.89
C LEU A 298 -29.56 -5.80 10.89
N GLY A 299 -28.67 -4.89 10.48
CA GLY A 299 -27.65 -4.32 11.35
C GLY A 299 -28.24 -3.52 12.51
N PHE A 300 -29.31 -2.75 12.27
CA PHE A 300 -30.03 -2.06 13.34
C PHE A 300 -30.59 -3.04 14.37
N LYS A 301 -31.32 -4.07 13.93
CA LYS A 301 -31.89 -5.04 14.86
C LYS A 301 -30.80 -5.86 15.55
N TYR A 302 -29.94 -6.50 14.78
CA TYR A 302 -28.96 -7.48 15.25
C TYR A 302 -27.83 -6.83 16.06
N ASN A 303 -27.19 -5.79 15.52
CA ASN A 303 -26.01 -5.18 16.15
C ASN A 303 -26.40 -4.07 17.14
N VAL A 304 -27.33 -3.19 16.77
CA VAL A 304 -27.59 -1.97 17.54
C VAL A 304 -28.56 -2.25 18.68
N ILE A 305 -29.66 -2.95 18.42
CA ILE A 305 -30.68 -3.23 19.44
C ILE A 305 -30.32 -4.45 20.28
N LEU A 306 -30.12 -5.62 19.67
CA LEU A 306 -29.83 -6.84 20.43
C LEU A 306 -28.36 -6.98 20.87
N ASN A 307 -27.44 -6.11 20.40
CA ASN A 307 -26.00 -6.20 20.71
C ASN A 307 -25.40 -7.60 20.43
N LEU A 308 -25.91 -8.32 19.42
CA LEU A 308 -25.42 -9.66 19.10
C LEU A 308 -24.01 -9.61 18.52
N ASN A 309 -23.29 -10.73 18.64
CA ASN A 309 -21.91 -10.82 18.19
C ASN A 309 -21.84 -10.72 16.64
N PRO A 310 -21.16 -9.71 16.07
CA PRO A 310 -21.14 -9.49 14.64
C PRO A 310 -20.32 -10.55 13.86
N ASN A 311 -19.55 -11.40 14.53
CA ASN A 311 -18.64 -12.35 13.88
C ASN A 311 -19.36 -13.34 12.95
N GLU A 312 -20.58 -13.76 13.30
CA GLU A 312 -21.35 -14.65 12.43
C GLU A 312 -21.79 -13.95 11.14
N LEU A 313 -22.33 -12.73 11.28
CA LEU A 313 -22.71 -11.89 10.14
C LEU A 313 -21.50 -11.52 9.28
N GLU A 314 -20.36 -11.20 9.87
CA GLU A 314 -19.12 -10.89 9.15
C GLU A 314 -18.72 -12.02 8.20
N LYS A 315 -18.78 -13.29 8.67
CA LYS A 315 -18.48 -14.47 7.85
C LYS A 315 -19.48 -14.63 6.70
N LYS A 316 -20.75 -14.34 6.96
CA LYS A 316 -21.82 -14.41 5.95
C LYS A 316 -21.68 -13.32 4.91
N TYR A 317 -21.36 -12.08 5.30
CA TYR A 317 -21.07 -10.99 4.37
C TYR A 317 -19.92 -11.33 3.43
N ALA A 318 -18.83 -11.92 3.94
CA ALA A 318 -17.72 -12.37 3.10
C ALA A 318 -18.15 -13.48 2.11
N THR A 319 -18.93 -14.45 2.58
CA THR A 319 -19.46 -15.54 1.73
C THR A 319 -20.38 -14.99 0.63
N TRP A 320 -21.30 -14.09 1.00
CA TRP A 320 -22.22 -13.45 0.07
C TRP A 320 -21.49 -12.57 -0.93
N SER A 321 -20.47 -11.81 -0.51
CA SER A 321 -19.67 -10.99 -1.43
C SER A 321 -19.02 -11.84 -2.51
N PHE A 322 -18.39 -12.96 -2.13
CA PHE A 322 -17.80 -13.88 -3.08
C PHE A 322 -18.83 -14.47 -4.04
N LYS A 323 -19.97 -14.93 -3.52
CA LYS A 323 -21.06 -15.47 -4.35
C LYS A 323 -21.61 -14.42 -5.33
N VAL A 324 -21.83 -13.18 -4.89
CA VAL A 324 -22.35 -12.09 -5.73
C VAL A 324 -21.37 -11.71 -6.82
N ARG A 325 -20.09 -11.52 -6.48
CA ARG A 325 -19.04 -11.19 -7.46
C ARG A 325 -18.95 -12.24 -8.57
N ASN A 326 -18.99 -13.51 -8.19
CA ASN A 326 -18.86 -14.62 -9.13
C ASN A 326 -20.20 -15.06 -9.76
N ASN A 327 -21.29 -14.30 -9.56
CA ASN A 327 -22.63 -14.64 -10.04
C ASN A 327 -23.13 -16.04 -9.63
N LEU A 328 -22.70 -16.52 -8.46
CA LEU A 328 -23.06 -17.84 -7.90
C LEU A 328 -24.35 -17.81 -7.06
N ILE A 329 -24.96 -16.63 -6.87
CA ILE A 329 -26.21 -16.47 -6.14
C ILE A 329 -27.14 -15.51 -6.87
N LYS A 330 -28.42 -15.86 -6.94
CA LYS A 330 -29.45 -14.95 -7.48
C LYS A 330 -29.85 -13.93 -6.43
N ILE A 331 -30.19 -12.72 -6.85
CA ILE A 331 -30.60 -11.64 -5.93
C ILE A 331 -31.77 -12.02 -5.02
N LYS A 332 -32.77 -12.74 -5.53
CA LYS A 332 -33.91 -13.23 -4.73
C LYS A 332 -33.45 -14.19 -3.61
N GLU A 333 -32.49 -15.05 -3.91
CA GLU A 333 -31.94 -16.00 -2.95
C GLU A 333 -31.05 -15.30 -1.93
N LEU A 334 -30.20 -14.36 -2.36
CA LEU A 334 -29.41 -13.51 -1.47
C LEU A 334 -30.30 -12.79 -0.45
N LYS A 335 -31.39 -12.15 -0.91
CA LYS A 335 -32.35 -11.48 -0.02
C LYS A 335 -32.94 -12.46 1.00
N LYS A 336 -33.28 -13.68 0.58
CA LYS A 336 -33.80 -14.73 1.47
C LYS A 336 -32.76 -15.18 2.50
N GLU A 337 -31.50 -15.38 2.09
CA GLU A 337 -30.40 -15.72 3.00
C GLU A 337 -30.15 -14.59 4.01
N ILE A 338 -30.17 -13.31 3.60
CA ILE A 338 -30.04 -12.17 4.53
C ILE A 338 -31.22 -12.14 5.51
N SER A 339 -32.45 -12.31 5.01
CA SER A 339 -33.65 -12.29 5.85
C SER A 339 -33.67 -13.40 6.90
N SER A 340 -33.03 -14.56 6.66
CA SER A 340 -32.99 -15.64 7.66
C SER A 340 -32.12 -15.32 8.88
N PHE A 341 -31.30 -14.27 8.84
CA PHE A 341 -30.53 -13.79 10.00
C PHE A 341 -31.28 -12.75 10.84
N PHE A 342 -32.51 -12.37 10.44
CA PHE A 342 -33.29 -11.45 11.25
C PHE A 342 -33.62 -12.11 12.61
N PRO A 343 -33.42 -11.38 13.73
CA PRO A 343 -33.84 -11.86 15.03
C PRO A 343 -35.36 -12.03 15.06
N LYS A 344 -35.85 -12.86 15.98
CA LYS A 344 -37.28 -13.03 16.20
C LYS A 344 -37.90 -11.69 16.60
N VAL A 345 -39.16 -11.49 16.24
CA VAL A 345 -39.85 -10.22 16.48
C VAL A 345 -40.01 -9.99 17.98
N GLU A 346 -40.29 -11.04 18.74
CA GLU A 346 -40.45 -10.99 20.19
C GLU A 346 -39.16 -10.52 20.87
N ASP A 347 -38.03 -11.18 20.56
CA ASP A 347 -36.70 -10.84 21.10
C ASP A 347 -36.32 -9.38 20.77
N PHE A 348 -36.66 -8.91 19.57
CA PHE A 348 -36.42 -7.53 19.17
C PHE A 348 -37.28 -6.53 19.94
N VAL A 349 -38.58 -6.78 20.08
CA VAL A 349 -39.51 -5.86 20.76
C VAL A 349 -39.13 -5.70 22.23
N GLU A 350 -38.81 -6.81 22.90
CA GLU A 350 -38.34 -6.80 24.28
C GLU A 350 -37.05 -5.97 24.40
N ALA A 351 -36.01 -6.32 23.65
CA ALA A 351 -34.72 -5.62 23.69
C ALA A 351 -34.81 -4.14 23.29
N PHE A 352 -35.71 -3.80 22.36
CA PHE A 352 -35.94 -2.41 21.94
C PHE A 352 -36.61 -1.60 23.05
N SER A 353 -37.59 -2.17 23.75
CA SER A 353 -38.31 -1.47 24.82
C SER A 353 -37.40 -1.10 26.00
N GLU A 354 -36.35 -1.90 26.24
CA GLU A 354 -35.39 -1.70 27.32
C GLU A 354 -34.14 -0.92 26.88
N LYS A 355 -34.01 -0.59 25.59
CA LYS A 355 -32.78 -0.03 25.04
C LYS A 355 -32.55 1.40 25.53
N GLN A 356 -31.49 1.59 26.32
CA GLN A 356 -30.99 2.91 26.67
C GLN A 356 -29.91 3.36 25.69
N ILE A 357 -30.21 4.39 24.90
CA ILE A 357 -29.24 4.99 23.99
C ILE A 357 -28.46 6.07 24.72
N LYS A 358 -27.19 5.81 25.03
CA LYS A 358 -26.28 6.83 25.56
C LYS A 358 -25.98 7.84 24.45
N GLN A 359 -26.20 9.14 24.71
CA GLN A 359 -26.10 10.25 23.75
C GLN A 359 -24.81 10.30 22.91
N ASN A 360 -23.73 9.62 23.30
CA ASN A 360 -22.44 9.66 22.64
C ASN A 360 -22.15 8.48 21.66
N LYS A 361 -23.16 7.68 21.25
CA LYS A 361 -22.94 6.50 20.40
C LYS A 361 -23.83 6.37 19.16
N ILE A 362 -24.51 7.44 18.75
CA ILE A 362 -25.32 7.44 17.51
C ILE A 362 -24.54 7.97 16.30
N ALA A 363 -23.31 8.47 16.48
CA ALA A 363 -22.45 8.98 15.40
C ALA A 363 -21.06 8.36 15.45
#